data_AF-A0A7W0MYV3-F1
#
_entry.id   AF-A0A7W0MYV3-F1
#
_cell.length_a   1.000
_cell.length_b   1.000
_cell.length_c   1.000
_cell.angle_alpha   90.00
_cell.angle_beta   90.00
_cell.angle_gamma   90.00
#
_symmetry.space_group_name_H-M   'P 1'
#
loop_
_entity.id
_entity.type
_entity.pdbx_description
1 polymer ?
#
loop_
_entity_poly.entity_id
_entity_poly.type
_entity_poly.pdbx_seq_one_letter_code
_entity_poly.pdbx_strand_id
1 'polypeptide(L)'
;MKTMERKRTLTEQGQARYQRWRDKLRADPEYQAIYEEEAAKSELWLQLVEARQAAGLTQAELAKRIGVSQAQVARVEKRGYDSLTLSSLRRYVQGLGDGFSLEVCVRRAPGTEQADQPVASR
;
A
#
# COMPACT_ATOMS: atom_id res chain seq x y z
N MET A 1 -25.74 30.88 -16.07
CA MET A 1 -24.89 30.84 -14.85
C MET A 1 -25.56 29.98 -13.78
N LYS A 2 -25.47 28.62 -13.85
CA LYS A 2 -25.97 27.70 -12.80
C LYS A 2 -25.55 26.22 -12.98
N THR A 3 -24.37 25.95 -13.55
CA THR A 3 -23.98 24.56 -13.91
C THR A 3 -22.76 24.04 -13.14
N MET A 4 -21.99 24.90 -12.45
CA MET A 4 -20.73 24.50 -11.79
C MET A 4 -20.86 24.03 -10.33
N GLU A 5 -21.93 24.39 -9.61
CA GLU A 5 -22.05 24.04 -8.18
C GLU A 5 -22.47 22.58 -7.91
N ARG A 6 -23.10 21.91 -8.89
CA ARG A 6 -23.62 20.54 -8.71
C ARG A 6 -22.57 19.43 -8.78
N LYS A 7 -21.37 19.71 -9.28
CA LYS A 7 -20.29 18.69 -9.41
C LYS A 7 -19.39 18.57 -8.18
N ARG A 8 -19.37 19.57 -7.28
CA ARG A 8 -18.50 19.57 -6.07
C ARG A 8 -19.06 18.73 -4.91
N THR A 9 -20.37 18.64 -4.77
CA THR A 9 -21.03 17.95 -3.64
C THR A 9 -21.09 16.42 -3.79
N LEU A 10 -21.09 15.90 -5.03
CA LEU A 10 -21.14 14.46 -5.30
C LEU A 10 -19.82 13.75 -4.91
N THR A 11 -18.70 14.47 -4.96
CA THR A 11 -17.35 13.96 -4.64
C THR A 11 -17.09 13.92 -3.13
N GLU A 12 -17.49 14.94 -2.37
CA GLU A 12 -17.27 15.00 -0.91
C GLU A 12 -18.14 13.98 -0.16
N GLN A 13 -19.41 13.83 -0.57
CA GLN A 13 -20.30 12.83 0.02
C GLN A 13 -19.89 11.40 -0.36
N GLY A 14 -19.35 11.20 -1.56
CA GLY A 14 -18.76 9.94 -1.99
C GLY A 14 -17.49 9.57 -1.22
N GLN A 15 -16.59 10.53 -1.01
CA GLN A 15 -15.36 10.35 -0.23
C GLN A 15 -15.65 10.05 1.24
N ALA A 16 -16.56 10.80 1.88
CA ALA A 16 -16.93 10.54 3.28
C ALA A 16 -17.61 9.17 3.46
N ARG A 17 -18.42 8.74 2.49
CA ARG A 17 -19.04 7.41 2.48
C ARG A 17 -18.00 6.30 2.30
N TYR A 18 -17.02 6.51 1.42
CA TYR A 18 -15.91 5.59 1.22
C TYR A 18 -15.04 5.48 2.47
N GLN A 19 -14.69 6.60 3.10
CA GLN A 19 -13.88 6.61 4.33
C GLN A 19 -14.58 5.83 5.45
N ARG A 20 -15.87 6.09 5.69
CA ARG A 20 -16.64 5.36 6.71
C ARG A 20 -16.81 3.87 6.40
N TRP A 21 -16.95 3.52 5.13
CA TRP A 21 -17.02 2.12 4.70
C TRP A 21 -15.68 1.41 4.93
N ARG A 22 -14.57 2.06 4.56
CA ARG A 22 -13.21 1.55 4.75
C ARG A 22 -12.83 1.41 6.22
N ASP A 23 -13.18 2.39 7.06
CA ASP A 23 -12.84 2.37 8.48
C ASP A 23 -13.65 1.28 9.22
N LYS A 24 -14.88 1.00 8.80
CA LYS A 24 -15.67 -0.15 9.29
C LYS A 24 -15.06 -1.48 8.90
N LEU A 25 -14.60 -1.62 7.65
CA LEU A 25 -13.92 -2.83 7.18
C LEU A 25 -12.60 -3.07 7.93
N ARG A 26 -11.80 -2.02 8.16
CA ARG A 26 -10.57 -2.13 8.96
C ARG A 26 -10.79 -2.48 10.43
N ALA A 27 -11.97 -2.18 10.98
CA ALA A 27 -12.31 -2.53 12.36
C ALA A 27 -12.80 -3.98 12.52
N ASP A 28 -13.06 -4.68 11.41
CA ASP A 28 -13.48 -6.07 11.40
C ASP A 28 -12.26 -7.01 11.48
N PRO A 29 -12.13 -7.83 12.54
CA PRO A 29 -11.01 -8.76 12.71
C PRO A 29 -10.91 -9.83 11.62
N GLU A 30 -12.04 -10.25 11.05
CA GLU A 30 -12.09 -11.27 10.00
C GLU A 30 -11.65 -10.65 8.65
N TYR A 31 -12.08 -9.42 8.38
CA TYR A 31 -11.56 -8.64 7.26
C TYR A 31 -10.07 -8.35 7.43
N GLN A 32 -9.58 -8.04 8.64
CA GLN A 32 -8.15 -7.86 8.87
C GLN A 32 -7.36 -9.13 8.56
N ALA A 33 -7.82 -10.31 8.98
CA ALA A 33 -7.14 -11.57 8.71
C ALA A 33 -7.12 -11.91 7.21
N ILE A 34 -8.27 -11.77 6.53
CA ILE A 34 -8.40 -11.99 5.08
C ILE A 34 -7.57 -10.96 4.31
N TYR A 35 -7.66 -9.68 4.67
CA TYR A 35 -6.85 -8.62 4.09
C TYR A 35 -5.37 -8.82 4.35
N GLU A 36 -4.94 -9.31 5.50
CA GLU A 36 -3.53 -9.60 5.75
C GLU A 36 -3.04 -10.79 4.93
N GLU A 37 -3.87 -11.82 4.75
CA GLU A 37 -3.56 -12.98 3.91
C GLU A 37 -3.53 -12.61 2.41
N GLU A 38 -4.43 -11.72 1.96
CA GLU A 38 -4.53 -11.26 0.56
C GLU A 38 -3.62 -10.07 0.25
N ALA A 39 -3.34 -9.19 1.21
CA ALA A 39 -2.29 -8.17 1.10
C ALA A 39 -0.91 -8.81 1.09
N ALA A 40 -0.71 -9.93 1.80
CA ALA A 40 0.50 -10.75 1.63
C ALA A 40 0.63 -11.34 0.21
N LYS A 41 -0.48 -11.46 -0.54
CA LYS A 41 -0.51 -11.90 -1.94
C LYS A 41 -0.43 -10.74 -2.95
N SER A 42 -0.54 -9.49 -2.51
CA SER A 42 -0.37 -8.33 -3.39
C SER A 42 1.12 -8.02 -3.54
N GLU A 43 1.67 -8.34 -4.71
CA GLU A 43 3.08 -8.08 -4.99
C GLU A 43 3.38 -6.56 -4.87
N LEU A 44 4.39 -6.18 -4.08
CA LEU A 44 4.75 -4.78 -3.75
C LEU A 44 4.85 -3.87 -5.00
N TRP A 45 5.42 -4.36 -6.10
CA TRP A 45 5.54 -3.57 -7.34
C TRP A 45 4.18 -3.14 -7.88
N LEU A 46 3.14 -3.96 -7.73
CA LEU A 46 1.79 -3.66 -8.23
C LEU A 46 1.18 -2.54 -7.40
N GLN A 47 1.35 -2.58 -6.08
CA GLN A 47 0.90 -1.51 -5.18
C GLN A 47 1.58 -0.17 -5.51
N LEU A 48 2.86 -0.19 -5.86
CA LEU A 48 3.59 1.02 -6.28
C LEU A 48 3.05 1.57 -7.62
N VAL A 49 2.80 0.70 -8.60
CA VAL A 49 2.20 1.07 -9.90
C VAL A 49 0.83 1.71 -9.69
N GLU A 50 -0.04 1.08 -8.92
CA GLU A 50 -1.39 1.56 -8.63
C GLU A 50 -1.35 2.91 -7.89
N ALA A 51 -0.48 3.05 -6.89
CA ALA A 51 -0.30 4.31 -6.18
C ALA A 51 0.17 5.44 -7.10
N ARG A 52 1.12 5.16 -8.01
CA ARG A 52 1.57 6.14 -9.02
C ARG A 52 0.45 6.53 -9.97
N GLN A 53 -0.34 5.58 -10.44
CA GLN A 53 -1.48 5.85 -11.32
C GLN A 53 -2.55 6.67 -10.59
N ALA A 54 -2.83 6.37 -9.33
CA ALA A 54 -3.75 7.15 -8.48
C ALA A 54 -3.27 8.59 -8.25
N ALA A 55 -1.96 8.80 -8.19
CA ALA A 55 -1.34 10.14 -8.15
C ALA A 55 -1.41 10.87 -9.52
N GLY A 56 -1.90 10.22 -10.57
CA GLY A 56 -2.00 10.78 -11.92
C GLY A 56 -0.65 10.95 -12.62
N LEU A 57 0.38 10.21 -12.20
CA LEU A 57 1.74 10.36 -12.70
C LEU A 57 2.12 9.27 -13.69
N THR A 58 2.84 9.64 -14.74
CA THR A 58 3.63 8.70 -15.54
C THR A 58 4.90 8.29 -14.82
N GLN A 59 5.54 7.19 -15.26
CA GLN A 59 6.85 6.78 -14.74
C GLN A 59 7.91 7.88 -14.90
N ALA A 60 7.88 8.59 -16.03
CA ALA A 60 8.84 9.66 -16.33
C ALA A 60 8.64 10.88 -15.41
N GLU A 61 7.40 11.25 -15.12
CA GLU A 61 7.10 12.35 -14.20
C GLU A 61 7.51 12.02 -12.76
N LEU A 62 7.20 10.81 -12.29
CA LEU A 62 7.66 10.36 -10.98
C LEU A 62 9.19 10.35 -10.90
N ALA A 63 9.85 9.80 -11.92
CA ALA A 63 11.31 9.76 -12.01
C ALA A 63 11.93 11.16 -11.92
N LYS A 64 11.35 12.13 -12.64
CA LYS A 64 11.76 13.53 -12.60
C LYS A 64 11.57 14.13 -11.20
N ARG A 65 10.46 13.84 -10.52
CA ARG A 65 10.19 14.35 -9.16
C ARG A 65 11.20 13.84 -8.13
N ILE A 66 11.60 12.58 -8.23
CA ILE A 66 12.47 11.93 -7.24
C ILE A 66 13.95 11.89 -7.64
N GLY A 67 14.31 12.53 -8.76
CA GLY A 67 15.69 12.68 -9.23
C GLY A 67 16.34 11.38 -9.70
N VAL A 68 15.59 10.50 -10.38
CA VAL A 68 16.10 9.23 -10.93
C VAL A 68 15.74 9.08 -12.40
N SER A 69 16.23 8.04 -13.06
CA SER A 69 15.85 7.74 -14.45
C SER A 69 14.46 7.07 -14.53
N GLN A 70 13.76 7.29 -15.65
CA GLN A 70 12.51 6.55 -15.93
C GLN A 70 12.73 5.04 -15.89
N ALA A 71 13.86 4.55 -16.41
CA ALA A 71 14.21 3.14 -16.40
C ALA A 71 14.33 2.57 -14.97
N GLN A 72 14.77 3.38 -14.00
CA GLN A 72 14.82 2.99 -12.60
C GLN A 72 13.42 2.85 -12.00
N VAL A 73 12.51 3.77 -12.29
CA VAL A 73 11.09 3.66 -11.88
C VAL A 73 10.43 2.43 -12.53
N ALA A 74 10.65 2.21 -13.83
CA ALA A 74 10.13 1.05 -14.54
C ALA A 74 10.66 -0.29 -13.98
N ARG A 75 11.93 -0.31 -13.53
CA ARG A 75 12.51 -1.49 -12.87
C ARG A 75 11.86 -1.76 -11.51
N VAL A 76 11.63 -0.72 -10.72
CA VAL A 76 10.92 -0.81 -9.43
C VAL A 76 9.52 -1.36 -9.60
N GLU A 77 8.83 -0.95 -10.66
CA GLU A 77 7.46 -1.36 -10.99
C GLU A 77 7.39 -2.69 -11.76
N LYS A 78 8.51 -3.40 -11.93
CA LYS A 78 8.55 -4.66 -12.67
C LYS A 78 8.17 -5.82 -11.75
N ARG A 79 7.31 -6.71 -12.26
CA ARG A 79 6.98 -7.97 -11.61
C ARG A 79 8.23 -8.77 -11.21
N GLY A 80 8.24 -9.26 -9.97
CA GLY A 80 9.35 -10.04 -9.42
C GLY A 80 10.62 -9.24 -9.07
N TYR A 81 10.57 -7.90 -9.11
CA TYR A 81 11.67 -7.08 -8.61
C TYR A 81 11.52 -6.83 -7.11
N ASP A 82 12.44 -7.38 -6.32
CA ASP A 82 12.39 -7.44 -4.85
C ASP A 82 13.56 -6.70 -4.16
N SER A 83 14.55 -6.22 -4.92
CA SER A 83 15.75 -5.55 -4.40
C SER A 83 15.57 -4.06 -4.05
N LEU A 84 14.35 -3.64 -3.66
CA LEU A 84 14.12 -2.26 -3.22
C LEU A 84 14.65 -2.00 -1.81
N THR A 85 15.37 -0.89 -1.67
CA THR A 85 15.75 -0.37 -0.34
C THR A 85 14.63 0.46 0.27
N LEU A 86 14.59 0.54 1.61
CA LEU A 86 13.67 1.44 2.33
C LEU A 86 13.84 2.91 1.92
N SER A 87 15.07 3.34 1.62
CA SER A 87 15.35 4.70 1.13
C SER A 87 14.76 4.96 -0.25
N SER A 88 14.69 3.93 -1.11
CA SER A 88 14.06 4.03 -2.43
C SER A 88 12.54 4.08 -2.31
N LEU A 89 11.95 3.24 -1.45
CA LEU A 89 10.52 3.27 -1.16
C LEU A 89 10.07 4.61 -0.58
N ARG A 90 10.83 5.18 0.36
CA ARG A 90 10.54 6.51 0.93
C ARG A 90 10.53 7.59 -0.13
N ARG A 91 11.55 7.65 -0.99
CA ARG A 91 11.62 8.64 -2.08
C ARG A 91 10.49 8.45 -3.09
N TYR A 92 10.17 7.20 -3.42
CA TYR A 92 9.08 6.87 -4.32
C TYR A 92 7.76 7.47 -3.80
N VAL A 93 7.40 7.19 -2.55
CA VAL A 93 6.17 7.70 -1.92
C VAL A 93 6.19 9.22 -1.78
N GLN A 94 7.33 9.83 -1.44
CA GLN A 94 7.47 11.30 -1.44
C GLN A 94 7.20 11.92 -2.82
N GLY A 95 7.59 11.24 -3.90
CA GLY A 95 7.33 11.70 -5.28
C GLY A 95 5.87 11.68 -5.69
N LEU A 96 5.05 10.83 -5.04
CA LEU A 96 3.60 10.75 -5.29
C LEU A 96 2.90 12.02 -4.81
N GLY A 97 3.36 12.60 -3.69
CA GLY A 97 2.80 13.80 -3.08
C GLY A 97 1.88 13.50 -1.89
N ASP A 98 1.09 14.50 -1.50
CA ASP A 98 0.21 14.40 -0.33
C ASP A 98 -0.87 13.32 -0.53
N GLY A 99 -1.20 12.61 0.56
CA GLY A 99 -2.22 11.55 0.55
C GLY A 99 -1.69 10.13 0.35
N PHE A 100 -0.38 9.95 0.20
CA PHE A 100 0.28 8.64 0.16
C PHE A 100 1.17 8.42 1.39
N SER A 101 1.09 7.24 1.99
CA SER A 101 1.92 6.83 3.12
C SER A 101 2.44 5.40 2.93
N LEU A 102 3.65 5.13 3.41
CA LEU A 102 4.23 3.80 3.48
C LEU A 102 4.27 3.35 4.94
N GLU A 103 3.67 2.21 5.23
CA GLU A 103 3.78 1.54 6.53
C GLU A 103 4.57 0.24 6.35
N VAL A 104 5.54 0.01 7.23
CA VAL A 104 6.36 -1.21 7.24
C VAL A 104 6.19 -1.88 8.59
N CYS A 105 5.59 -3.07 8.59
CA CYS A 105 5.35 -3.86 9.79
C CYS A 105 6.28 -5.07 9.80
N VAL A 106 7.05 -5.24 10.87
CA VAL A 106 7.84 -6.46 11.11
C VAL A 106 7.08 -7.30 12.13
N ARG A 107 6.61 -8.48 11.72
CA ARG A 107 5.94 -9.44 12.60
C ARG A 107 6.84 -10.61 12.90
N ARG A 108 6.88 -11.04 14.16
CA ARG A 108 7.41 -12.34 14.53
C ARG A 108 6.34 -13.37 14.15
N ALA A 109 6.68 -14.32 13.28
CA ALA A 109 5.80 -15.47 13.06
C ALA A 109 5.51 -16.10 14.44
N PRO A 110 4.24 -16.44 14.76
CA PRO A 110 3.97 -17.20 15.97
C PRO A 110 4.90 -18.41 15.93
N GLY A 111 5.72 -18.55 16.98
CA GLY A 111 6.60 -19.70 17.08
C GLY A 111 5.72 -20.92 16.89
N THR A 112 6.11 -21.82 15.98
CA THR A 112 5.73 -23.22 16.14
C THR A 112 6.20 -23.61 17.53
N GLU A 113 5.33 -23.49 18.53
CA GLU A 113 5.51 -24.13 19.82
C GLU A 113 5.65 -25.60 19.48
N GLN A 114 6.90 -26.05 19.45
CA GLN A 114 7.25 -27.45 19.50
C GLN A 114 6.48 -27.98 20.70
N ALA A 115 5.52 -28.87 20.45
CA ALA A 115 4.78 -29.55 21.50
C ALA A 115 5.79 -30.07 22.51
N ASP A 116 5.79 -29.46 23.70
CA ASP A 116 6.56 -29.94 24.83
C ASP A 116 5.91 -31.28 25.23
N GLN A 117 6.45 -32.36 24.67
CA GLN A 117 6.13 -33.70 25.13
C GLN A 117 6.53 -33.75 26.60
N PRO A 118 5.67 -34.26 27.49
CA PRO A 118 6.05 -34.39 28.89
C PRO A 118 7.24 -35.35 28.96
N VAL A 119 8.42 -34.83 29.29
CA VAL A 119 9.55 -35.68 29.67
C VAL A 119 9.12 -36.38 30.95
N ALA A 120 8.83 -37.67 30.81
CA ALA A 120 8.40 -38.53 31.89
C ALA A 120 9.40 -38.47 33.05
N SER A 121 8.84 -38.28 34.24
CA SER A 121 9.52 -38.28 35.54
C SER A 121 10.44 -39.50 35.71
N ARG A 122 11.68 -39.26 36.14
CA ARG A 122 12.44 -40.19 36.97
C ARG A 122 13.59 -39.50 37.69
#